data_AF-A0A5E4LII1-F1
#
_entry.id   AF-A0A5E4LII1-F1
#
_cell.length_a   1.000
_cell.length_b   1.000
_cell.length_c   1.000
_cell.angle_alpha   90.00
_cell.angle_beta   90.00
_cell.angle_gamma   90.00
#
_symmetry.space_group_name_H-M   'P 1'
#
loop_
_entity.id
_entity.type
_entity.pdbx_description
1 polymer ?
#
loop_
_entity_poly.entity_id
_entity_poly.type
_entity_poly.pdbx_seq_one_letter_code
_entity_poly.pdbx_strand_id
1 'polypeptide(L)' 'MALLPVASKRIFTDVWICMRCNCRNKGQKGKPPAKCRKCHSKKLRQRKKGRKKAAA' A
#
# COMPACT_ATOMS: atom_id res chain seq x y z
N MET A 1 16.19 9.07 5.08
CA MET A 1 15.93 9.68 3.75
C MET A 1 14.53 10.28 3.75
N ALA A 2 14.42 11.61 3.66
CA ALA A 2 13.13 12.29 3.55
C ALA A 2 12.59 12.12 2.13
N LEU A 3 11.45 11.43 1.98
CA LEU A 3 10.77 11.33 0.69
C LEU A 3 10.06 12.65 0.39
N LEU A 4 10.29 13.19 -0.81
CA LEU A 4 9.53 14.32 -1.34
C LEU A 4 8.02 14.04 -1.24
N PRO A 5 7.19 15.04 -0.90
CA PRO A 5 5.76 14.84 -0.65
C PRO A 5 5.02 14.20 -1.84
N VAL A 6 5.40 14.52 -3.08
CA VAL A 6 4.84 13.93 -4.30
C VAL A 6 5.19 12.44 -4.43
N ALA A 7 6.44 12.07 -4.14
CA ALA A 7 6.89 10.68 -4.15
C ALA A 7 6.15 9.87 -3.07
N SER A 8 5.91 10.47 -1.90
CA SER A 8 5.18 9.79 -0.82
C SER A 8 3.74 9.45 -1.20
N LYS A 9 3.05 10.33 -1.94
CA LYS A 9 1.70 10.06 -2.47
C LYS A 9 1.72 8.88 -3.45
N ARG A 10 2.69 8.82 -4.38
CA ARG A 10 2.79 7.73 -5.37
C ARG A 10 3.15 6.37 -4.75
N ILE A 11 3.91 6.37 -3.66
CA ILE A 11 4.47 5.15 -3.05
C ILE A 11 3.49 4.50 -2.06
N PHE A 12 2.69 5.31 -1.36
CA PHE A 12 1.86 4.85 -0.25
C PHE A 12 0.35 5.01 -0.51
N THR A 13 -0.08 6.02 -1.24
CA THR A 13 -1.51 6.25 -1.51
C THR A 13 -2.00 5.22 -2.54
N ASP A 14 -3.14 4.59 -2.25
CA ASP A 14 -3.80 3.59 -3.12
C ASP A 14 -2.99 2.32 -3.44
N VAL A 15 -1.89 2.06 -2.71
CA VAL A 15 -1.11 0.84 -2.86
C VAL A 15 -1.53 -0.20 -1.82
N TRP A 16 -2.00 -1.34 -2.31
CA TRP A 16 -2.46 -2.48 -1.53
C TRP A 16 -1.54 -3.68 -1.73
N ILE A 17 -1.18 -4.37 -0.66
CA ILE A 17 -0.32 -5.54 -0.69
C ILE A 17 -1.18 -6.76 -0.39
N CYS A 18 -1.15 -7.75 -1.27
CA CYS A 18 -1.81 -9.03 -1.00
C CYS A 18 -1.07 -9.79 0.10
N MET A 19 -1.81 -10.29 1.08
CA MET A 19 -1.24 -11.04 2.20
C MET A 19 -0.89 -12.50 1.85
N ARG A 20 -1.26 -12.98 0.66
CA ARG A 20 -0.97 -14.35 0.20
C ARG A 20 0.26 -14.43 -0.69
N CYS A 21 0.38 -13.53 -1.66
CA CYS A 21 1.47 -13.55 -2.65
C CYS A 21 2.33 -12.29 -2.69
N ASN A 22 2.12 -11.36 -1.75
CA ASN A 22 2.84 -10.08 -1.65
C ASN A 22 2.80 -9.20 -2.92
N CYS A 23 1.89 -9.49 -3.86
CA CYS A 23 1.64 -8.67 -5.04
C CYS A 23 1.25 -7.24 -4.61
N ARG A 24 1.79 -6.22 -5.30
CA ARG A 24 1.31 -4.84 -5.16
C ARG A 24 0.14 -4.64 -6.12
N ASN A 25 -0.99 -4.17 -5.60
CA ASN A 25 -2.18 -3.82 -6.35
C ASN A 25 -2.45 -2.33 -6.19
N LYS A 26 -2.98 -1.70 -7.24
CA LYS A 26 -3.52 -0.35 -7.15
C LYS A 26 -5.00 -0.43 -6.80
N GLY A 27 -5.40 0.30 -5.78
CA GLY A 27 -6.80 0.57 -5.45
C GLY A 27 -7.27 1.86 -6.08
N GLN A 28 -8.50 2.25 -5.74
CA GLN A 28 -9.10 3.51 -6.15
C GLN A 28 -9.41 4.32 -4.90
N LYS A 29 -8.87 5.55 -4.79
CA LYS A 29 -9.20 6.54 -3.75
C LYS A 29 -9.50 5.93 -2.37
N GLY A 30 -8.51 5.27 -1.75
CA GLY A 30 -8.63 4.70 -0.41
C GLY A 30 -9.42 3.39 -0.31
N LYS A 31 -10.00 2.88 -1.40
CA LYS A 31 -10.70 1.59 -1.44
C LYS A 31 -9.76 0.46 -1.89
N PRO A 32 -9.83 -0.72 -1.25
CA PRO A 32 -9.10 -1.90 -1.70
C PRO A 32 -9.67 -2.41 -3.03
N PRO A 33 -8.83 -2.97 -3.91
CA PRO A 33 -9.31 -3.73 -5.04
C PRO A 33 -10.04 -4.99 -4.56
N ALA A 34 -11.02 -5.47 -5.32
CA ALA A 34 -11.83 -6.63 -4.93
C ALA A 34 -11.02 -7.92 -4.75
N LYS A 35 -9.91 -8.09 -5.49
CA LYS A 35 -9.02 -9.25 -5.45
C LYS A 35 -7.59 -8.89 -5.87
N CYS A 36 -6.59 -9.65 -5.42
CA CYS A 36 -5.22 -9.53 -5.97
C CYS A 36 -5.23 -9.90 -7.46
N ARG A 37 -4.52 -9.13 -8.27
CA ARG A 37 -4.35 -9.36 -9.71
C ARG A 37 -3.66 -10.68 -10.10
N LYS A 38 -2.96 -11.33 -9.15
CA LYS A 38 -2.13 -12.52 -9.40
C LYS A 38 -2.74 -13.80 -8.82
N CYS A 39 -3.11 -13.78 -7.54
CA CYS A 39 -3.61 -14.98 -6.84
C CYS A 39 -5.12 -14.97 -6.58
N HIS A 40 -5.82 -13.92 -7.01
CA HIS A 40 -7.26 -13.71 -6.80
C HIS A 40 -7.75 -13.72 -5.35
N SER A 41 -6.84 -13.74 -4.36
CA SER A 41 -7.20 -13.63 -2.95
C SER A 41 -7.80 -12.26 -2.63
N LYS A 42 -8.81 -12.24 -1.76
CA LYS A 42 -9.45 -11.03 -1.20
C LYS A 42 -8.69 -10.45 0.00
N LYS A 43 -7.67 -11.15 0.51
CA LYS A 43 -6.88 -10.72 1.67
C LYS A 43 -5.80 -9.71 1.24
N LEU A 44 -6.10 -8.43 1.41
CA LEU A 44 -5.28 -7.29 1.01
C LEU A 44 -5.11 -6.35 2.21
N ARG A 45 -3.90 -5.79 2.37
CA ARG A 45 -3.60 -4.77 3.37
C ARG A 45 -3.09 -3.50 2.71
N GLN A 46 -3.48 -2.33 3.23
CA GLN A 46 -2.93 -1.07 2.73
C GLN A 46 -1.45 -0.95 3.10
N ARG A 47 -0.65 -0.40 2.19
CA ARG A 47 0.76 -0.15 2.46
C ARG A 47 0.88 1.01 3.47
N LYS A 48 1.34 0.70 4.68
CA LYS A 48 1.57 1.71 5.72
C LYS A 48 2.69 2.67 5.28
N LYS A 49 2.47 3.97 5.45
CA LYS A 49 3.55 4.96 5.50
C LYS A 49 4.40 4.61 6.72
N GLY A 50 5.72 4.54 6.58
CA GLY A 50 6.61 4.18 7.69
C GLY A 50 6.31 5.03 8.92
N ARG A 51 6.28 4.41 10.10
CA ARG A 51 6.15 5.15 11.37
C ARG A 51 7.28 6.17 11.44
N LYS A 52 6.96 7.46 11.65
CA LYS A 52 7.97 8.40 12.13
C LYS A 52 8.50 7.80 13.43
N LYS A 53 9.82 7.62 13.56
CA LYS A 53 10.43 7.34 14.87
C LYS A 53 9.91 8.44 15.78
N ALA A 54 9.17 8.07 16.83
CA ALA A 54 8.89 8.99 17.91
C ALA A 54 10.25 9.49 18.41
N ALA A 55 10.42 10.81 18.49
CA ALA A 55 11.59 11.37 19.17
C ALA A 55 11.55 10.82 20.60
N ALA A 56 12.63 10.12 20.98
CA ALA A 56 12.87 9.67 22.33
C ALA A 56 13.27 10.88 23.19
#